data_AF-A0A4V4N306-F1
#
_entry.id   AF-A0A4V4N306-F1
#
_cell.length_a   1.000
_cell.length_b   1.000
_cell.length_c   1.000
_cell.angle_alpha   90.00
_cell.angle_beta   90.00
_cell.angle_gamma   90.00
#
_symmetry.space_group_name_H-M   'P 1'
#
loop_
_entity.id
_entity.type
_entity.pdbx_description
1 polymer ?
#
loop_
_entity_poly.entity_id
_entity_poly.type
_entity_poly.pdbx_seq_one_letter_code
_entity_poly.pdbx_strand_id
1 'polypeptide(L)'
;MESDEQKRLGNKKRTLGVGELELPRKLFHSSIGPIAIGIYISQVSRTIVLRLLTILLLVILVIDLFRLRSTVVGRGRFASLYESVVGRLMRESERQKLNSTIWYLLGAVISVASFKRDIAITSICILAFADTSASTVGRLLGRYTYTLPSPPFGQKKSLAGFTAAFLTGAFTSWLIWGSTFGQATIAEAGKLSTDTLSWTTESKLRFPLLMIVVGIISAVTESLDVHGLDDNLTIPVISGILMTLLLK
;
A
#
# COMPACT_ATOMS: atom_id res chain seq x y z
N MET A 1 12.36 -49.81 17.19
CA MET A 1 13.00 -48.86 16.25
C MET A 1 12.00 -48.27 15.26
N GLU A 2 11.03 -49.04 14.77
CA GLU A 2 9.98 -48.57 13.84
C GLU A 2 8.93 -47.62 14.48
N SER A 3 8.79 -47.64 15.81
CA SER A 3 7.82 -46.83 16.55
C SER A 3 8.21 -45.35 16.72
N ASP A 4 9.50 -45.02 16.63
CA ASP A 4 9.99 -43.64 16.78
C ASP A 4 10.00 -42.88 15.45
N GLU A 5 10.14 -43.60 14.33
CA GLU A 5 10.07 -43.02 13.00
C GLU A 5 8.61 -42.64 12.62
N GLN A 6 7.64 -43.48 13.02
CA GLN A 6 6.22 -43.14 12.87
C GLN A 6 5.77 -41.98 13.78
N LYS A 7 6.36 -41.82 14.98
CA LYS A 7 6.11 -40.64 15.84
C LYS A 7 6.69 -39.34 15.28
N ARG A 8 7.79 -39.41 14.51
CA ARG A 8 8.37 -38.24 13.81
C ARG A 8 7.53 -37.82 12.60
N LEU A 9 6.85 -38.76 11.93
CA LEU A 9 6.00 -38.49 10.78
C LEU A 9 4.59 -37.98 11.17
N GLY A 10 4.11 -38.31 12.37
CA GLY A 10 2.77 -37.93 12.85
C GLY A 10 2.60 -36.50 13.38
N ASN A 11 3.67 -35.70 13.48
CA ASN A 11 3.61 -34.35 14.07
C ASN A 11 4.09 -33.23 13.14
N LYS A 12 4.10 -33.46 11.83
CA LYS A 12 4.01 -32.35 10.87
C LYS A 12 2.55 -31.88 10.89
N LYS A 13 2.19 -31.07 11.90
CA LYS A 13 1.12 -30.09 11.71
C LYS A 13 1.46 -29.41 10.40
N ARG A 14 0.68 -29.67 9.35
CA ARG A 14 0.60 -28.78 8.20
C ARG A 14 0.33 -27.41 8.81
N THR A 15 1.38 -26.61 8.95
CA THR A 15 1.22 -25.18 9.09
C THR A 15 0.45 -24.80 7.84
N LEU A 16 -0.86 -24.55 8.00
CA LEU A 16 -1.67 -23.92 6.98
C LEU A 16 -0.80 -22.81 6.41
N GLY A 17 -0.51 -22.90 5.12
CA GLY A 17 0.60 -22.19 4.51
C GLY A 17 0.55 -20.73 4.90
N VAL A 18 1.66 -20.20 5.41
CA VAL A 18 1.84 -18.77 5.72
C VAL A 18 1.41 -17.86 4.54
N GLY A 19 1.33 -18.42 3.31
CA GLY A 19 0.79 -17.75 2.13
C GLY A 19 -0.75 -17.61 2.03
N GLU A 20 -1.54 -18.55 2.56
CA GLU A 20 -3.02 -18.51 2.42
C GLU A 20 -3.67 -17.50 3.38
N LEU A 21 -3.08 -17.31 4.56
CA LEU A 21 -3.54 -16.33 5.56
C LEU A 21 -3.28 -14.88 5.14
N GLU A 22 -2.35 -14.62 4.21
CA GLU A 22 -2.06 -13.26 3.73
C GLU A 22 -2.90 -12.85 2.52
N LEU A 23 -3.53 -13.79 1.80
CA LEU A 23 -4.25 -13.48 0.55
C LEU A 23 -5.45 -12.54 0.78
N PRO A 24 -6.35 -12.76 1.76
CA PRO A 24 -7.49 -11.86 1.98
C PRO A 24 -7.05 -10.43 2.28
N ARG A 25 -5.98 -10.27 3.07
CA ARG A 25 -5.42 -8.96 3.37
C ARG A 25 -4.86 -8.27 2.13
N LYS A 26 -4.08 -8.98 1.31
CA LYS A 26 -3.50 -8.39 0.09
C LYS A 26 -4.58 -8.00 -0.91
N LEU A 27 -5.62 -8.82 -1.05
CA LEU A 27 -6.77 -8.49 -1.88
C LEU A 27 -7.49 -7.24 -1.36
N PHE A 28 -7.69 -7.14 -0.04
CA PHE A 28 -8.25 -5.94 0.58
C PHE A 28 -7.35 -4.71 0.38
N HIS A 29 -6.04 -4.87 0.52
CA HIS A 29 -5.07 -3.78 0.35
C HIS A 29 -5.03 -3.26 -1.09
N SER A 30 -4.96 -4.17 -2.07
CA SER A 30 -4.96 -3.81 -3.48
C SER A 30 -6.30 -3.32 -4.00
N SER A 31 -7.43 -3.72 -3.41
CA SER A 31 -8.76 -3.24 -3.82
C SER A 31 -8.96 -1.75 -3.57
N ILE A 32 -8.17 -1.15 -2.67
CA ILE A 32 -8.22 0.28 -2.39
C ILE A 32 -7.79 1.10 -3.62
N GLY A 33 -6.90 0.59 -4.46
CA GLY A 33 -6.47 1.27 -5.69
C GLY A 33 -7.65 1.58 -6.63
N PRO A 34 -8.40 0.56 -7.10
CA PRO A 34 -9.59 0.78 -7.92
C PRO A 34 -10.68 1.61 -7.23
N ILE A 35 -10.90 1.43 -5.93
CA ILE A 35 -11.88 2.24 -5.16
C ILE A 35 -11.48 3.72 -5.18
N ALA A 36 -10.19 4.00 -4.91
CA ALA A 36 -9.68 5.37 -4.90
C ALA A 36 -9.79 6.00 -6.30
N ILE A 37 -9.50 5.24 -7.36
CA ILE A 37 -9.68 5.69 -8.75
C ILE A 37 -11.16 6.00 -9.01
N GLY A 38 -12.08 5.13 -8.58
CA GLY A 38 -13.52 5.34 -8.69
C GLY A 38 -13.99 6.63 -8.03
N ILE A 39 -13.51 6.92 -6.81
CA ILE A 39 -13.80 8.17 -6.10
C ILE A 39 -13.19 9.38 -6.85
N TYR A 40 -11.98 9.23 -7.38
CA TYR A 40 -11.28 10.28 -8.12
C TYR A 40 -12.07 10.69 -9.37
N ILE A 41 -12.43 9.72 -10.22
CA ILE A 41 -13.20 9.96 -11.47
C ILE A 41 -14.64 10.40 -11.21
N SER A 42 -15.20 10.09 -10.04
CA SER A 42 -16.52 10.59 -9.62
C SER A 42 -16.52 12.09 -9.27
N GLN A 43 -15.36 12.76 -9.38
CA GLN A 43 -15.20 14.20 -9.15
C GLN A 43 -15.72 14.67 -7.78
N VAL A 44 -15.67 13.78 -6.77
CA VAL A 44 -16.03 14.12 -5.40
C VAL A 44 -15.05 15.17 -4.87
N SER A 45 -15.57 16.24 -4.28
CA SER A 45 -14.73 17.34 -3.80
C SER A 45 -13.69 16.86 -2.78
N ARG A 46 -12.49 17.45 -2.84
CA ARG A 46 -11.37 17.13 -1.93
C ARG A 46 -11.77 17.21 -0.46
N THR A 47 -12.55 18.22 -0.10
CA THR A 47 -13.05 18.44 1.28
C THR A 47 -13.92 17.30 1.77
N ILE A 48 -14.80 16.76 0.91
CA ILE A 48 -15.65 15.62 1.26
C ILE A 48 -14.78 14.37 1.45
N VAL A 49 -13.87 14.08 0.51
CA VAL A 49 -12.97 12.93 0.59
C VAL A 49 -12.15 12.96 1.87
N LEU A 50 -11.52 14.10 2.18
CA LEU A 50 -10.75 14.29 3.41
C LEU A 50 -11.61 14.06 4.65
N ARG A 51 -12.80 14.67 4.72
CA ARG A 51 -13.71 14.51 5.86
C ARG A 51 -14.06 13.03 6.08
N LEU A 52 -14.42 12.31 5.02
CA LEU A 52 -14.77 10.89 5.12
C LEU A 52 -13.59 10.03 5.55
N LEU A 53 -12.40 10.23 4.97
CA LEU A 53 -11.18 9.50 5.36
C LEU A 53 -10.80 9.79 6.81
N THR A 54 -10.87 11.04 7.25
CA THR A 54 -10.57 11.42 8.64
C THR A 54 -11.58 10.84 9.63
N ILE A 55 -12.89 10.86 9.32
CA ILE A 55 -13.90 10.22 10.17
C ILE A 55 -13.63 8.72 10.26
N LEU A 56 -13.35 8.05 9.14
CA LEU A 56 -13.05 6.62 9.10
C LEU A 56 -11.78 6.30 9.91
N LEU A 57 -10.73 7.10 9.78
CA LEU A 57 -9.50 6.99 10.56
C LEU A 57 -9.79 7.06 12.06
N LEU A 58 -10.54 8.08 12.51
CA LEU A 58 -10.84 8.27 13.92
C LEU A 58 -11.69 7.13 14.47
N VAL A 59 -12.70 6.68 13.74
CA VAL A 59 -13.55 5.55 14.14
C VAL A 59 -12.73 4.27 14.28
N ILE A 60 -11.92 3.93 13.28
CA ILE A 60 -11.08 2.71 13.32
C ILE A 60 -10.03 2.82 14.41
N LEU A 61 -9.39 3.98 14.58
CA LEU A 61 -8.43 4.22 15.65
C LEU A 61 -9.06 4.00 17.03
N VAL A 62 -10.23 4.57 17.28
CA VAL A 62 -10.94 4.40 18.56
C VAL A 62 -11.26 2.92 18.81
N ILE A 63 -11.81 2.21 17.83
CA ILE A 63 -12.09 0.77 17.92
C ILE A 63 -10.80 -0.02 18.24
N ASP A 64 -9.70 0.31 17.56
CA ASP A 64 -8.42 -0.39 17.72
C ASP A 64 -7.76 -0.11 19.09
N LEU A 65 -7.91 1.10 19.62
CA LEU A 65 -7.47 1.46 20.97
C LEU A 65 -8.28 0.72 22.04
N PHE A 66 -9.60 0.59 21.87
CA PHE A 66 -10.42 -0.25 22.74
C PHE A 66 -10.00 -1.72 22.68
N ARG A 67 -9.65 -2.22 21.49
CA ARG A 67 -9.13 -3.58 21.30
C ARG A 67 -7.81 -3.75 22.04
N LEU A 68 -6.84 -2.85 21.86
CA LEU A 68 -5.54 -2.93 22.55
C LEU A 68 -5.68 -2.88 24.06
N ARG A 69 -6.53 -1.98 24.58
CA ARG A 69 -6.84 -1.94 26.02
C ARG A 69 -7.44 -3.26 26.50
N SER A 70 -8.39 -3.83 25.75
CA SER A 70 -8.99 -5.13 26.05
C SER A 70 -8.00 -6.30 25.92
N THR A 71 -6.87 -6.14 25.23
CA THR A 71 -5.82 -7.15 25.18
C THR A 71 -4.89 -7.03 26.38
N VAL A 72 -4.54 -5.80 26.78
CA VAL A 72 -3.65 -5.50 27.92
C VAL A 72 -4.27 -5.90 29.27
N VAL A 73 -5.57 -5.68 29.45
CA VAL A 73 -6.31 -6.05 30.68
C VAL A 73 -6.55 -7.58 30.77
N GLY A 74 -6.06 -8.35 29.79
CA GLY A 74 -6.32 -9.79 29.58
C GLY A 74 -7.34 -9.98 28.46
N ARG A 75 -7.18 -10.99 27.57
CA ARG A 75 -8.00 -11.21 26.35
C ARG A 75 -9.51 -11.22 26.64
N GLY A 76 -10.10 -10.04 26.67
CA GLY A 76 -11.52 -9.83 26.93
C GLY A 76 -12.39 -10.25 25.73
N ARG A 77 -13.69 -10.39 25.98
CA ARG A 77 -14.70 -10.72 24.96
C ARG A 77 -14.61 -9.83 23.71
N PHE A 78 -14.28 -8.55 23.89
CA PHE A 78 -14.18 -7.59 22.79
C PHE A 78 -13.00 -7.89 21.86
N ALA A 79 -11.80 -8.10 22.40
CA ALA A 79 -10.63 -8.47 21.59
C ALA A 79 -10.88 -9.77 20.82
N SER A 80 -11.49 -10.78 21.45
CA SER A 80 -11.85 -12.04 20.79
C SER A 80 -12.90 -11.87 19.69
N LEU A 81 -13.94 -11.06 19.92
CA LEU A 81 -14.95 -10.75 18.90
C LEU A 81 -14.32 -10.00 17.72
N TYR A 82 -13.51 -8.98 18.00
CA TYR A 82 -12.81 -8.21 16.96
C TYR A 82 -11.91 -9.12 16.10
N GLU A 83 -11.09 -9.96 16.74
CA GLU A 83 -10.23 -10.91 16.03
C GLU A 83 -11.02 -11.97 15.25
N SER A 84 -12.23 -12.35 15.70
CA SER A 84 -13.08 -13.29 14.97
C SER A 84 -13.60 -12.72 13.64
N VAL A 85 -13.78 -11.40 13.56
CA VAL A 85 -14.28 -10.70 12.37
C VAL A 85 -13.14 -10.24 11.48
N VAL A 86 -12.14 -9.56 12.06
CA VAL A 86 -11.07 -8.86 11.33
C VAL A 86 -9.77 -9.68 11.26
N GLY A 87 -9.64 -10.76 12.02
CA GLY A 87 -8.37 -11.47 12.19
C GLY A 87 -7.75 -12.04 10.92
N ARG A 88 -8.55 -12.35 9.88
CA ARG A 88 -8.04 -12.78 8.56
C ARG A 88 -7.38 -11.64 7.76
N LEU A 89 -7.67 -10.39 8.12
CA LEU A 89 -7.09 -9.21 7.49
C LEU A 89 -5.86 -8.68 8.25
N MET A 90 -5.57 -9.20 9.44
CA MET A 90 -4.51 -8.73 10.33
C MET A 90 -3.30 -9.66 10.36
N ARG A 91 -2.09 -9.10 10.55
CA ARG A 91 -0.90 -9.91 10.92
C ARG A 91 -0.97 -10.30 12.40
N GLU A 92 -0.30 -11.40 12.72
CA GLU A 92 -0.09 -11.79 14.12
C GLU A 92 0.63 -10.70 14.94
N SER A 93 1.60 -10.00 14.32
CA SER A 93 2.31 -8.87 14.95
C SER A 93 1.42 -7.66 15.27
N GLU A 94 0.26 -7.54 14.59
CA GLU A 94 -0.69 -6.43 14.76
C GLU A 94 -1.70 -6.68 15.90
N ARG A 95 -1.66 -7.87 16.54
CA ARG A 95 -2.51 -8.17 17.70
C ARG A 95 -2.14 -7.40 18.96
N GLN A 96 -0.89 -6.93 19.04
CA GLN A 96 -0.34 -6.18 20.18
C GLN A 96 0.11 -4.76 19.81
N LYS A 97 -0.16 -4.33 18.58
CA LYS A 97 0.23 -3.02 18.03
C LYS A 97 -0.94 -2.43 17.27
N LEU A 98 -0.89 -1.14 16.95
CA LEU A 98 -1.91 -0.52 16.11
C LEU A 98 -2.06 -1.27 14.78
N ASN A 99 -3.31 -1.46 14.35
CA ASN A 99 -3.61 -2.10 13.07
C ASN A 99 -3.06 -1.26 11.90
N SER A 100 -2.40 -1.91 10.94
CA SER A 100 -1.83 -1.25 9.76
C SER A 100 -2.85 -0.45 8.92
N THR A 101 -4.15 -0.76 9.00
CA THR A 101 -5.20 0.06 8.38
C THR A 101 -5.20 1.51 8.88
N ILE A 102 -4.81 1.75 10.14
CA ILE A 102 -4.69 3.11 10.71
C ILE A 102 -3.59 3.89 9.98
N TRP A 103 -2.43 3.27 9.78
CA TRP A 103 -1.30 3.88 9.05
C TRP A 103 -1.65 4.13 7.59
N TYR A 104 -2.37 3.20 6.96
CA TYR A 104 -2.89 3.36 5.60
C TYR A 104 -3.79 4.59 5.49
N LEU A 105 -4.80 4.70 6.37
CA LEU A 105 -5.74 5.82 6.36
C LEU A 105 -5.05 7.15 6.65
N LEU A 106 -4.10 7.16 7.57
CA LEU A 106 -3.29 8.34 7.88
C LEU A 106 -2.47 8.77 6.64
N GLY A 107 -1.81 7.82 5.96
CA GLY A 107 -1.09 8.08 4.72
C GLY A 107 -2.00 8.64 3.63
N ALA A 108 -3.18 8.07 3.43
CA ALA A 108 -4.17 8.57 2.48
C ALA A 108 -4.67 9.99 2.83
N VAL A 109 -4.96 10.26 4.10
CA VAL A 109 -5.35 11.61 4.57
C VAL A 109 -4.25 12.61 4.27
N ILE A 110 -2.99 12.32 4.61
CA ILE A 110 -1.85 13.20 4.35
C ILE A 110 -1.68 13.43 2.85
N SER A 111 -1.74 12.37 2.04
CA SER A 111 -1.59 12.49 0.59
C SER A 111 -2.67 13.36 -0.04
N VAL A 112 -3.94 13.11 0.29
CA VAL A 112 -5.05 13.93 -0.22
C VAL A 112 -4.97 15.37 0.30
N ALA A 113 -4.49 15.59 1.53
CA ALA A 113 -4.39 16.92 2.14
C ALA A 113 -3.19 17.73 1.63
N SER A 114 -2.13 17.09 1.13
CA SER A 114 -0.86 17.75 0.82
C SER A 114 -0.60 17.90 -0.67
N PHE A 115 -1.09 16.98 -1.52
CA PHE A 115 -0.72 16.93 -2.93
C PHE A 115 -1.86 17.36 -3.86
N LYS A 116 -1.49 17.72 -5.10
CA LYS A 116 -2.44 17.87 -6.21
C LYS A 116 -3.21 16.55 -6.40
N ARG A 117 -4.44 16.66 -6.89
CA ARG A 117 -5.40 15.54 -6.92
C ARG A 117 -4.86 14.32 -7.67
N ASP A 118 -4.16 14.54 -8.79
CA ASP A 118 -3.53 13.50 -9.61
C ASP A 118 -2.32 12.84 -8.94
N ILE A 119 -1.46 13.61 -8.26
CA ILE A 119 -0.36 13.04 -7.46
C ILE A 119 -0.90 12.25 -6.26
N ALA A 120 -1.93 12.77 -5.58
CA ALA A 120 -2.53 12.12 -4.42
C ALA A 120 -3.06 10.73 -4.81
N ILE A 121 -3.83 10.62 -5.90
CA ILE A 121 -4.37 9.33 -6.34
C ILE A 121 -3.26 8.39 -6.81
N THR A 122 -2.26 8.88 -7.55
CA THR A 122 -1.11 8.07 -7.97
C THR A 122 -0.36 7.51 -6.77
N SER A 123 -0.11 8.32 -5.73
CA SER A 123 0.61 7.87 -4.53
C SER A 123 -0.14 6.78 -3.74
N ILE A 124 -1.47 6.87 -3.68
CA ILE A 124 -2.34 5.86 -3.06
C ILE A 124 -2.35 4.57 -3.90
N CYS A 125 -2.38 4.69 -5.23
CA CYS A 125 -2.29 3.52 -6.11
C CYS A 125 -0.92 2.84 -6.03
N ILE A 126 0.18 3.60 -5.89
CA ILE A 126 1.51 3.04 -5.62
C ILE A 126 1.48 2.24 -4.32
N LEU A 127 0.92 2.77 -3.23
CA LEU A 127 0.75 2.01 -2.00
C LEU A 127 -0.08 0.72 -2.20
N ALA A 128 -1.22 0.82 -2.88
CA ALA A 128 -2.14 -0.32 -3.05
C ALA A 128 -1.54 -1.45 -3.91
N PHE A 129 -0.82 -1.10 -4.96
CA PHE A 129 -0.32 -2.06 -5.94
C PHE A 129 1.14 -2.44 -5.70
N ALA A 130 2.03 -1.48 -5.45
CA ALA A 130 3.47 -1.75 -5.37
C ALA A 130 3.83 -2.59 -4.14
N ASP A 131 3.26 -2.34 -2.95
CA ASP A 131 3.48 -3.15 -1.75
C ASP A 131 3.07 -4.62 -1.98
N THR A 132 1.89 -4.83 -2.59
CA THR A 132 1.39 -6.18 -2.85
C THR A 132 2.23 -6.89 -3.91
N SER A 133 2.59 -6.21 -5.00
CA SER A 133 3.46 -6.74 -6.05
C SER A 133 4.86 -7.05 -5.51
N ALA A 134 5.51 -6.11 -4.83
CA ALA A 134 6.85 -6.24 -4.30
C ALA A 134 6.94 -7.35 -3.26
N SER A 135 5.99 -7.42 -2.32
CA SER A 135 5.99 -8.48 -1.32
C SER A 135 5.70 -9.85 -1.93
N THR A 136 4.80 -9.93 -2.93
CA THR A 136 4.45 -11.20 -3.58
C THR A 136 5.59 -11.73 -4.43
N VAL A 137 6.12 -10.91 -5.33
CA VAL A 137 7.27 -11.27 -6.17
C VAL A 137 8.53 -11.45 -5.31
N GLY A 138 8.75 -10.60 -4.31
CA GLY A 138 9.88 -10.71 -3.39
C GLY A 138 9.87 -12.01 -2.58
N ARG A 139 8.72 -12.52 -2.14
CA ARG A 139 8.63 -13.84 -1.48
C ARG A 139 8.83 -15.00 -2.45
N LEU A 140 8.35 -14.90 -3.68
CA LEU A 140 8.43 -15.97 -4.68
C LEU A 140 9.82 -16.07 -5.30
N LEU A 141 10.38 -14.94 -5.71
CA LEU A 141 11.59 -14.85 -6.52
C LEU A 141 12.79 -14.23 -5.78
N GLY A 142 12.57 -13.58 -4.63
CA GLY A 142 13.63 -12.84 -3.94
C GLY A 142 14.85 -13.68 -3.58
N ARG A 143 14.67 -14.97 -3.25
CA ARG A 143 15.76 -15.91 -2.96
C ARG A 143 16.69 -16.19 -4.16
N TYR A 144 16.24 -15.88 -5.37
CA TYR A 144 17.00 -16.05 -6.61
C TYR A 144 17.62 -14.73 -7.11
N THR A 145 17.49 -13.65 -6.35
CA THR A 145 17.98 -12.32 -6.71
C THR A 145 18.79 -11.69 -5.58
N TYR A 146 19.56 -10.66 -5.88
CA TYR A 146 20.33 -9.94 -4.86
C TYR A 146 19.43 -9.25 -3.83
N THR A 147 19.82 -9.31 -2.56
CA THR A 147 19.28 -8.44 -1.51
C THR A 147 19.78 -7.02 -1.72
N LEU A 148 18.92 -6.03 -1.50
CA LEU A 148 19.31 -4.62 -1.62
C LEU A 148 20.27 -4.21 -0.48
N PRO A 149 21.18 -3.24 -0.72
CA PRO A 149 22.07 -2.75 0.32
C PRO A 149 21.30 -2.03 1.44
N SER A 150 21.62 -2.36 2.68
CA SER A 150 21.02 -1.78 3.89
C SER A 150 22.13 -1.14 4.73
N PRO A 151 22.06 0.16 5.08
CA PRO A 151 21.08 1.19 4.68
C PRO A 151 21.31 1.72 3.24
N PRO A 152 20.34 2.42 2.61
CA PRO A 152 19.07 2.93 3.16
C PRO A 152 17.85 2.01 2.95
N PHE A 153 18.01 0.87 2.27
CA PHE A 153 16.92 -0.06 2.02
C PHE A 153 16.73 -1.05 3.18
N GLY A 154 15.52 -1.58 3.33
CA GLY A 154 15.21 -2.56 4.38
C GLY A 154 15.93 -3.89 4.18
N GLN A 155 16.37 -4.51 5.27
CA GLN A 155 17.22 -5.72 5.26
C GLN A 155 16.66 -6.93 4.48
N LYS A 156 15.33 -7.01 4.33
CA LYS A 156 14.65 -8.12 3.63
C LYS A 156 14.19 -7.75 2.21
N LYS A 157 14.50 -6.55 1.72
CA LYS A 157 14.10 -6.09 0.39
C LYS A 157 15.08 -6.68 -0.65
N SER A 158 14.54 -7.18 -1.75
CA SER A 158 15.29 -7.86 -2.81
C SER A 158 15.13 -7.16 -4.15
N LEU A 159 16.05 -7.41 -5.08
CA LEU A 159 15.99 -6.88 -6.44
C LEU A 159 14.72 -7.35 -7.18
N ALA A 160 14.23 -8.56 -6.90
CA ALA A 160 12.94 -9.04 -7.43
C ALA A 160 11.78 -8.15 -6.96
N GLY A 161 11.72 -7.84 -5.66
CA GLY A 161 10.69 -6.96 -5.09
C GLY A 161 10.82 -5.52 -5.62
N PHE A 162 12.05 -5.01 -5.71
CA PHE A 162 12.35 -3.69 -6.27
C PHE A 162 11.87 -3.56 -7.72
N THR A 163 12.20 -4.55 -8.56
CA THR A 163 11.78 -4.59 -9.97
C THR A 163 10.25 -4.68 -10.08
N ALA A 164 9.60 -5.47 -9.23
CA ALA A 164 8.14 -5.56 -9.21
C ALA A 164 7.48 -4.22 -8.83
N ALA A 165 8.01 -3.52 -7.83
CA ALA A 165 7.55 -2.18 -7.45
C ALA A 165 7.81 -1.16 -8.57
N PHE A 166 8.94 -1.26 -9.28
CA PHE A 166 9.26 -0.41 -10.44
C PHE A 166 8.22 -0.56 -11.55
N LEU A 167 7.97 -1.81 -11.98
CA LEU A 167 7.01 -2.10 -13.04
C LEU A 167 5.59 -1.70 -12.63
N THR A 168 5.24 -1.90 -11.36
CA THR A 168 3.93 -1.50 -10.83
C THR A 168 3.77 0.02 -10.78
N GLY A 169 4.83 0.77 -10.44
CA GLY A 169 4.85 2.23 -10.48
C GLY A 169 4.71 2.76 -11.90
N ALA A 170 5.46 2.18 -12.85
CA ALA A 170 5.34 2.53 -14.27
C ALA A 170 3.94 2.22 -14.81
N PHE A 171 3.35 1.08 -14.45
CA PHE A 171 1.97 0.73 -14.77
C PHE A 171 0.98 1.73 -14.15
N THR A 172 1.18 2.13 -12.90
CA THR A 172 0.32 3.12 -12.23
C THR A 172 0.40 4.48 -12.94
N SER A 173 1.59 4.91 -13.35
CA SER A 173 1.77 6.11 -14.17
C SER A 173 1.04 6.03 -15.51
N TRP A 174 1.10 4.87 -16.17
CA TRP A 174 0.37 4.62 -17.39
C TRP A 174 -1.14 4.64 -17.17
N LEU A 175 -1.62 4.03 -16.09
CA LEU A 175 -3.03 3.99 -15.74
C LEU A 175 -3.59 5.41 -15.49
N ILE A 176 -2.85 6.25 -14.76
CA ILE A 176 -3.32 7.58 -14.37
C ILE A 176 -3.19 8.61 -15.51
N TRP A 177 -2.01 8.71 -16.14
CA TRP A 177 -1.71 9.76 -17.13
C TRP A 177 -1.62 9.25 -18.58
N GLY A 178 -1.75 7.95 -18.82
CA GLY A 178 -1.73 7.39 -20.16
C GLY A 178 -3.08 7.51 -20.86
N SER A 179 -3.07 7.94 -22.11
CA SER A 179 -4.26 7.90 -22.98
C SER A 179 -4.29 6.56 -23.71
N THR A 180 -5.46 5.92 -23.71
CA THR A 180 -5.71 4.69 -24.46
C THR A 180 -6.69 4.99 -25.58
N PHE A 181 -6.25 4.83 -26.83
CA PHE A 181 -7.07 5.06 -28.04
C PHE A 181 -7.77 6.42 -28.11
N GLY A 182 -7.12 7.50 -27.67
CA GLY A 182 -7.66 8.86 -27.74
C GLY A 182 -8.76 9.16 -26.71
N GLN A 183 -8.99 8.27 -25.75
CA GLN A 183 -9.85 8.55 -24.60
C GLN A 183 -9.13 9.47 -23.62
N ALA A 184 -9.92 10.25 -22.87
CA ALA A 184 -9.43 11.05 -21.76
C ALA A 184 -8.70 10.16 -20.75
N THR A 185 -7.58 10.65 -20.24
CA THR A 185 -6.81 9.95 -19.21
C THR A 185 -7.61 9.88 -17.90
N ILE A 186 -7.26 8.96 -16.99
CA ILE A 186 -7.88 8.96 -15.65
C ILE A 186 -7.65 10.31 -14.98
N ALA A 187 -6.43 10.85 -15.05
CA ALA A 187 -6.07 12.17 -14.53
C ALA A 187 -7.03 13.27 -15.01
N GLU A 188 -7.30 13.32 -16.31
CA GLU A 188 -8.24 14.28 -16.91
C GLU A 188 -9.70 14.01 -16.53
N ALA A 189 -10.13 12.75 -16.45
CA ALA A 189 -11.50 12.41 -16.11
C ALA A 189 -11.86 12.83 -14.68
N GLY A 190 -10.93 12.68 -13.74
CA GLY A 190 -11.18 13.00 -12.33
C GLY A 190 -10.72 14.38 -11.86
N LYS A 191 -10.20 15.24 -12.76
CA LYS A 191 -9.85 16.62 -12.40
C LYS A 191 -11.12 17.43 -12.12
N LEU A 192 -11.10 18.27 -11.09
CA LEU A 192 -12.14 19.28 -10.89
C LEU A 192 -11.85 20.51 -11.75
N SER A 193 -12.86 21.34 -12.03
CA SER A 193 -12.69 22.59 -12.79
C SER A 193 -11.70 23.57 -12.16
N THR A 194 -11.53 23.49 -10.83
CA THR A 194 -10.59 24.30 -10.06
C THR A 194 -9.18 23.71 -9.99
N ASP A 195 -9.01 22.46 -10.43
CA ASP A 195 -7.74 21.74 -10.30
C ASP A 195 -6.84 21.97 -11.51
N THR A 196 -5.54 22.04 -11.25
CA THR A 196 -4.51 21.90 -12.29
C THR A 196 -3.85 20.54 -12.15
N LEU A 197 -3.61 19.88 -13.29
CA LEU A 197 -2.84 18.64 -13.30
C LEU A 197 -1.37 18.95 -13.01
N SER A 198 -0.67 17.97 -12.44
CA SER A 198 0.77 18.02 -12.21
C SER A 198 1.54 17.67 -13.47
N TRP A 199 0.96 16.81 -14.30
CA TRP A 199 1.53 16.44 -15.58
C TRP A 199 0.47 16.48 -16.69
N THR A 200 0.86 16.96 -17.86
CA THR A 200 0.06 16.98 -19.09
C THR A 200 0.94 16.62 -20.28
N THR A 201 0.34 16.40 -21.45
CA THR A 201 1.07 16.15 -22.70
C THR A 201 1.97 17.31 -23.12
N GLU A 202 1.71 18.52 -22.63
CA GLU A 202 2.53 19.73 -22.86
C GLU A 202 3.70 19.88 -21.87
N SER A 203 3.74 19.05 -20.82
CA SER A 203 4.82 19.08 -19.82
C SER A 203 6.17 18.73 -20.45
N LYS A 204 7.25 19.35 -19.96
CA LYS A 204 8.64 19.10 -20.42
C LYS A 204 9.05 17.63 -20.33
N LEU A 205 8.58 16.95 -19.28
CA LEU A 205 8.83 15.54 -19.06
C LEU A 205 7.96 14.70 -20.00
N ARG A 206 8.57 14.02 -20.97
CA ARG A 206 7.84 13.17 -21.91
C ARG A 206 7.24 11.95 -21.21
N PHE A 207 6.09 11.49 -21.71
CA PHE A 207 5.32 10.41 -21.08
C PHE A 207 6.10 9.09 -20.83
N PRO A 208 6.90 8.54 -21.77
CA PRO A 208 7.70 7.34 -21.47
C PRO A 208 8.70 7.56 -20.33
N LEU A 209 9.27 8.77 -20.24
CA LEU A 209 10.21 9.11 -19.17
C LEU A 209 9.46 9.33 -17.85
N LEU A 210 8.24 9.89 -17.88
CA LEU A 210 7.37 9.94 -16.71
C LEU A 210 7.13 8.55 -16.11
N MET A 211 6.78 7.56 -16.95
CA MET A 211 6.56 6.18 -16.47
C MET A 211 7.81 5.61 -15.79
N ILE A 212 8.99 5.85 -16.36
CA ILE A 212 10.27 5.41 -15.77
C ILE A 212 10.51 6.12 -14.43
N VAL A 213 10.31 7.45 -14.38
CA VAL A 213 10.50 8.25 -13.16
C VAL A 213 9.57 7.78 -12.05
N VAL A 214 8.27 7.63 -12.33
CA VAL A 214 7.28 7.14 -11.34
C VAL A 214 7.57 5.70 -10.93
N GLY A 215 8.03 4.86 -11.87
CA GLY A 215 8.52 3.52 -11.56
C GLY A 215 9.69 3.53 -10.57
N ILE A 216 10.70 4.37 -10.79
CA ILE A 216 11.85 4.51 -9.87
C ILE A 216 11.37 5.01 -8.51
N ILE A 217 10.51 6.03 -8.47
CA ILE A 217 9.92 6.55 -7.22
C ILE A 217 9.25 5.42 -6.45
N SER A 218 8.35 4.67 -7.10
CA SER A 218 7.64 3.53 -6.50
C SER A 218 8.61 2.50 -5.91
N ALA A 219 9.62 2.08 -6.68
CA ALA A 219 10.59 1.07 -6.25
C ALA A 219 11.46 1.52 -5.09
N VAL A 220 11.93 2.77 -5.13
CA VAL A 220 12.70 3.37 -4.05
C VAL A 220 11.82 3.48 -2.81
N THR A 221 10.64 4.10 -2.89
CA THR A 221 9.78 4.32 -1.72
C THR A 221 9.33 3.03 -1.06
N GLU A 222 9.03 1.99 -1.85
CA GLU A 222 8.70 0.67 -1.31
C GLU A 222 9.90 0.00 -0.63
N SER A 223 11.12 0.31 -1.05
CA SER A 223 12.32 -0.37 -0.54
C SER A 223 12.98 0.37 0.64
N LEU A 224 12.62 1.63 0.89
CA LEU A 224 13.20 2.44 1.95
C LEU A 224 12.84 1.90 3.33
N ASP A 225 13.81 1.91 4.25
CA ASP A 225 13.57 1.70 5.68
C ASP A 225 13.56 3.05 6.41
N VAL A 226 12.37 3.47 6.83
CA VAL A 226 12.17 4.77 7.49
C VAL A 226 12.11 4.59 9.00
N HIS A 227 13.20 4.09 9.59
CA HIS A 227 13.42 4.00 11.04
C HIS A 227 12.23 3.39 11.83
N GLY A 228 11.60 2.35 11.26
CA GLY A 228 10.50 1.64 11.91
C GLY A 228 9.11 2.26 11.76
N LEU A 229 8.93 3.29 10.92
CA LEU A 229 7.60 3.71 10.47
C LEU A 229 6.94 2.64 9.58
N ASP A 230 5.61 2.58 9.61
CA ASP A 230 4.84 1.62 8.80
C ASP A 230 4.83 2.03 7.32
N ASP A 231 5.11 1.08 6.44
CA ASP A 231 5.14 1.25 4.97
C ASP A 231 3.82 1.85 4.42
N ASN A 232 2.69 1.55 5.08
CA ASN A 232 1.38 2.08 4.70
C ASN A 232 1.25 3.60 4.90
N LEU A 233 2.08 4.18 5.77
CA LEU A 233 2.18 5.63 5.94
C LEU A 233 3.24 6.21 5.01
N THR A 234 4.42 5.59 4.95
CA THR A 234 5.61 6.18 4.31
C THR A 234 5.51 6.17 2.79
N ILE A 235 5.03 5.09 2.17
CA ILE A 235 4.96 4.96 0.70
C ILE A 235 4.15 6.09 0.07
N PRO A 236 2.87 6.32 0.41
CA PRO A 236 2.06 7.33 -0.28
C PRO A 236 2.57 8.76 0.01
N VAL A 237 3.13 9.00 1.21
CA VAL A 237 3.64 10.32 1.58
C VAL A 237 4.95 10.62 0.85
N ILE A 238 5.93 9.73 0.90
CA ILE A 238 7.24 9.96 0.28
C ILE A 238 7.11 9.96 -1.25
N SER A 239 6.34 9.03 -1.83
CA SER A 239 6.13 9.01 -3.29
C SER A 239 5.42 10.27 -3.76
N GLY A 240 4.42 10.76 -3.01
CA GLY A 240 3.74 12.03 -3.29
C GLY A 240 4.68 13.24 -3.22
N ILE A 241 5.57 13.30 -2.22
CA ILE A 241 6.60 14.35 -2.11
C ILE A 241 7.53 14.31 -3.34
N LEU A 242 8.09 13.15 -3.66
CA LEU A 242 9.04 13.00 -4.77
C LEU A 242 8.39 13.36 -6.12
N MET A 243 7.16 12.89 -6.38
CA MET A 243 6.41 13.27 -7.58
C MET A 243 6.12 14.77 -7.61
N THR A 244 5.74 15.38 -6.48
CA THR A 244 5.48 16.82 -6.40
C THR A 244 6.72 17.66 -6.69
N LEU A 245 7.90 17.20 -6.29
CA LEU A 245 9.15 17.90 -6.57
C LEU A 245 9.58 17.77 -8.04
N LEU A 246 9.33 16.62 -8.66
CA LEU A 246 9.78 16.31 -10.02
C LEU A 246 8.80 16.75 -11.12
N LEU A 247 7.51 16.87 -10.81
CA LEU A 247 6.45 17.24 -11.76
C LEU A 247 6.02 18.71 -11.64
N LYS A 248 6.89 19.57 -11.11
CA LYS A 248 6.68 21.02 -11.05
C LYS A 248 6.99 21.70 -12.39
#